data_AF-A0A0X3TUR1-F1
#
_entry.id   AF-A0A0X3TUR1-F1
#
_cell.length_a   1.000
_cell.length_b   1.000
_cell.length_c   1.000
_cell.angle_alpha   90.00
_cell.angle_beta   90.00
_cell.angle_gamma   90.00
#
_symmetry.space_group_name_H-M   'P 1'
#
loop_
_entity.id
_entity.type
_entity.pdbx_description
1 polymer ?
#
loop_
_entity_poly.entity_id
_entity_poly.type
_entity_poly.pdbx_seq_one_letter_code
_entity_poly.pdbx_strand_id
1 'polypeptide(L)'
;MNIIWLGHGSFRIETGGQVLLIDPWLTGNPVLPEDHHDNAVDGATHILLTHTHFDHVVDVLPLAKHLKVPVVGQYDLMGYWSEAEELETIGFNKGGTVNLNGVMVSMVPASHSSTFSTPDGLRTGGSEVGFMITSEGHTLYVSGDTDIMADMDWMGDYYKPDIGILSAGGHFTMDMKGTAYAAKRYFDFKTVIPCHYKTFPILEQSAQALIDGLPGVDVIEPEVMKPITL
;
A
#
# COMPACT_ATOMS: atom_id res chain seq x y z
N MET A 1 -6.66 12.80 -8.71
CA MET A 1 -6.02 11.49 -8.44
C MET A 1 -6.93 10.35 -8.86
N ASN A 2 -6.41 9.30 -9.53
CA ASN A 2 -7.13 8.03 -9.71
C ASN A 2 -6.50 6.95 -8.83
N ILE A 3 -7.32 6.23 -8.08
CA ILE A 3 -6.92 5.09 -7.25
C ILE A 3 -7.56 3.84 -7.84
N ILE A 4 -6.74 2.88 -8.27
CA ILE A 4 -7.19 1.66 -8.94
C ILE A 4 -6.72 0.48 -8.11
N TRP A 5 -7.66 -0.31 -7.60
CA TRP A 5 -7.35 -1.48 -6.81
C TRP A 5 -7.00 -2.65 -7.72
N LEU A 6 -5.87 -3.28 -7.44
CA LEU A 6 -5.38 -4.47 -8.15
C LEU A 6 -5.69 -5.75 -7.36
N GLY A 7 -6.43 -5.64 -6.25
CA GLY A 7 -6.69 -6.76 -5.35
C GLY A 7 -5.79 -6.74 -4.11
N HIS A 8 -6.27 -7.33 -3.02
CA HIS A 8 -5.51 -7.45 -1.77
C HIS A 8 -4.98 -6.09 -1.25
N GLY A 9 -3.67 -5.96 -1.00
CA GLY A 9 -2.98 -4.70 -0.68
C GLY A 9 -2.44 -3.93 -1.88
N SER A 10 -2.65 -4.42 -3.11
CA SER A 10 -2.05 -3.90 -4.34
C SER A 10 -2.86 -2.77 -4.96
N PHE A 11 -2.20 -1.66 -5.29
CA PHE A 11 -2.85 -0.50 -5.91
C PHE A 11 -2.01 0.10 -7.02
N ARG A 12 -2.69 0.62 -8.04
CA ARG A 12 -2.16 1.56 -9.02
C ARG A 12 -2.72 2.95 -8.69
N ILE A 13 -1.84 3.92 -8.47
CA ILE A 13 -2.21 5.30 -8.14
C ILE A 13 -1.71 6.23 -9.24
N GLU A 14 -2.63 6.91 -9.90
CA GLU A 14 -2.33 7.89 -10.95
C GLU A 14 -2.53 9.30 -10.40
N THR A 15 -1.44 10.07 -10.28
CA THR A 15 -1.48 11.43 -9.73
C THR A 15 -0.24 12.21 -10.12
N GLY A 16 -0.37 13.53 -10.33
CA GLY A 16 0.78 14.40 -10.60
C GLY A 16 1.57 14.01 -11.86
N GLY A 17 0.90 13.37 -12.83
CA GLY A 17 1.55 12.81 -14.04
C GLY A 17 2.42 11.56 -13.79
N GLN A 18 2.34 10.97 -12.59
CA GLN A 18 3.01 9.72 -12.23
C GLN A 18 2.01 8.58 -12.10
N VAL A 19 2.52 7.35 -12.23
CA VAL A 19 1.77 6.11 -11.98
C VAL A 19 2.57 5.29 -10.98
N LEU A 20 2.11 5.26 -9.74
CA LEU A 20 2.75 4.53 -8.65
C LEU A 20 2.08 3.17 -8.49
N LEU A 21 2.86 2.10 -8.49
CA LEU A 21 2.40 0.77 -8.10
C LEU A 21 2.76 0.53 -6.64
N ILE A 22 1.78 0.27 -5.79
CA ILE A 22 1.98 -0.11 -4.39
C ILE A 22 1.83 -1.62 -4.31
N ASP A 23 2.85 -2.30 -3.78
CA ASP A 23 2.85 -3.74 -3.53
C ASP A 23 2.23 -4.56 -4.67
N PRO A 24 2.70 -4.41 -5.92
CA PRO A 24 2.02 -5.00 -7.08
C PRO A 24 2.09 -6.53 -7.03
N TRP A 25 1.05 -7.19 -6.53
CA TRP A 25 0.91 -8.64 -6.54
C TRP A 25 -0.02 -9.06 -7.68
N LEU A 26 0.60 -9.53 -8.75
CA LEU A 26 -0.06 -9.97 -9.98
C LEU A 26 -0.07 -11.50 -10.03
N THR A 27 1.12 -12.10 -9.89
CA THR A 27 1.31 -13.53 -10.06
C THR A 27 0.69 -14.31 -8.90
N GLY A 28 -0.41 -15.01 -9.19
CA GLY A 28 -1.12 -15.83 -8.21
C GLY A 28 -2.08 -15.05 -7.31
N ASN A 29 -2.35 -13.79 -7.60
CA ASN A 29 -3.38 -13.01 -6.93
C ASN A 29 -4.78 -13.54 -7.33
N PRO A 30 -5.57 -14.11 -6.40
CA PRO A 30 -6.83 -14.76 -6.73
C PRO A 30 -7.92 -13.85 -7.29
N VAL A 31 -7.81 -12.53 -7.06
CA VAL A 31 -8.83 -11.56 -7.45
C VAL A 31 -8.42 -10.69 -8.64
N LEU A 32 -7.17 -10.78 -9.11
CA LEU A 32 -6.70 -10.09 -10.31
C LEU A 32 -6.58 -11.10 -11.47
N PRO A 33 -7.49 -11.05 -12.45
CA PRO A 33 -7.38 -11.89 -13.64
C PRO A 33 -6.12 -11.58 -14.47
N GLU A 34 -5.50 -12.62 -15.04
CA GLU A 34 -4.26 -12.51 -15.81
C GLU A 34 -4.38 -11.57 -17.03
N ASP A 35 -5.57 -11.48 -17.65
CA ASP A 35 -5.84 -10.61 -18.80
C ASP A 35 -5.85 -9.11 -18.44
N HIS A 36 -5.82 -8.78 -17.14
CA HIS A 36 -5.65 -7.41 -16.65
C HIS A 36 -4.20 -7.04 -16.33
N HIS A 37 -3.24 -7.99 -16.32
CA HIS A 37 -1.88 -7.73 -15.85
C HIS A 37 -1.16 -6.62 -16.62
N ASP A 38 -1.21 -6.65 -17.96
CA ASP A 38 -0.57 -5.63 -18.80
C ASP A 38 -1.14 -4.23 -18.50
N ASN A 39 -2.48 -4.14 -18.40
CA ASN A 39 -3.16 -2.87 -18.10
C ASN A 39 -2.91 -2.39 -16.66
N ALA A 40 -2.72 -3.31 -15.70
CA ALA A 40 -2.47 -2.97 -14.30
C ALA A 40 -1.17 -2.18 -14.15
N VAL A 41 -0.15 -2.49 -14.94
CA VAL A 41 1.19 -1.91 -14.84
C VAL A 41 1.54 -0.91 -15.93
N ASP A 42 0.66 -0.72 -16.92
CA ASP A 42 0.92 0.15 -18.06
C ASP A 42 1.27 1.58 -17.64
N GLY A 43 2.38 2.13 -18.14
CA GLY A 43 2.83 3.47 -17.81
C GLY A 43 3.31 3.67 -16.37
N ALA A 44 3.50 2.61 -15.58
CA ALA A 44 4.09 2.72 -14.24
C ALA A 44 5.40 3.51 -14.27
N THR A 45 5.59 4.36 -13.27
CA THR A 45 6.81 5.18 -13.12
C THR A 45 7.62 4.80 -11.90
N HIS A 46 7.01 4.26 -10.85
CA HIS A 46 7.68 3.80 -9.63
C HIS A 46 6.93 2.60 -9.03
N ILE A 47 7.66 1.75 -8.32
CA ILE A 47 7.08 0.68 -7.49
C ILE A 47 7.42 0.99 -6.03
N LEU A 48 6.42 1.09 -5.17
CA LEU A 48 6.58 1.30 -3.73
C LEU A 48 6.28 -0.01 -3.00
N LEU A 49 7.15 -0.37 -2.05
CA LEU A 49 7.06 -1.62 -1.30
C LEU A 49 6.86 -1.35 0.20
N THR A 50 5.78 -1.85 0.77
CA THR A 50 5.48 -1.72 2.21
C THR A 50 6.27 -2.73 3.05
N HIS A 51 6.34 -4.00 2.61
CA HIS A 51 7.04 -5.07 3.31
C HIS A 51 7.26 -6.30 2.43
N THR A 52 7.95 -7.31 2.96
CA THR A 52 8.49 -8.44 2.16
C THR A 52 7.69 -9.74 2.23
N HIS A 53 6.41 -9.71 2.63
CA HIS A 53 5.55 -10.88 2.46
C HIS A 53 5.20 -11.12 0.99
N PHE A 54 4.89 -12.37 0.65
CA PHE A 54 4.79 -12.83 -0.74
C PHE A 54 3.70 -12.08 -1.53
N ASP A 55 2.59 -11.78 -0.85
CA ASP A 55 1.40 -11.05 -1.30
C ASP A 55 1.63 -9.54 -1.50
N HIS A 56 2.87 -9.08 -1.31
CA HIS A 56 3.31 -7.70 -1.55
C HIS A 56 4.54 -7.63 -2.45
N VAL A 57 5.49 -8.58 -2.32
CA VAL A 57 6.84 -8.47 -2.89
C VAL A 57 7.05 -9.24 -4.19
N VAL A 58 6.24 -10.27 -4.48
CA VAL A 58 6.60 -11.34 -5.43
C VAL A 58 6.89 -10.83 -6.85
N ASP A 59 6.16 -9.83 -7.34
CA ASP A 59 6.37 -9.30 -8.69
C ASP A 59 7.22 -8.02 -8.73
N VAL A 60 7.66 -7.48 -7.58
CA VAL A 60 8.40 -6.21 -7.51
C VAL A 60 9.67 -6.24 -8.36
N LEU A 61 10.55 -7.22 -8.13
CA LEU A 61 11.80 -7.33 -8.87
C LEU A 61 11.60 -7.64 -10.37
N PRO A 62 10.76 -8.63 -10.77
CA PRO A 62 10.45 -8.86 -12.18
C PRO A 62 9.88 -7.62 -12.89
N LEU A 63 8.92 -6.93 -12.27
CA LEU A 63 8.29 -5.74 -12.84
C LEU A 63 9.28 -4.58 -12.96
N ALA A 64 10.09 -4.32 -11.92
CA ALA A 64 11.11 -3.27 -11.96
C ALA A 64 12.09 -3.48 -13.13
N LYS A 65 12.53 -4.72 -13.36
CA LYS A 65 13.41 -5.07 -14.50
C LYS A 65 12.71 -4.91 -15.84
N HIS A 66 11.46 -5.37 -15.94
CA HIS A 66 10.69 -5.34 -17.18
C HIS A 66 10.35 -3.91 -17.60
N LEU A 67 9.82 -3.12 -16.66
CA LEU A 67 9.34 -1.76 -16.87
C LEU A 67 10.46 -0.72 -16.81
N LYS A 68 11.62 -1.08 -16.25
CA LYS A 68 12.79 -0.21 -16.03
C LYS A 68 12.44 1.01 -15.19
N VAL A 69 11.76 0.76 -14.08
CA VAL A 69 11.32 1.77 -13.12
C VAL A 69 12.00 1.56 -11.77
N PRO A 70 12.27 2.63 -10.99
CA PRO A 70 12.85 2.51 -9.68
C PRO A 70 11.92 1.81 -8.68
N VAL A 71 12.51 0.99 -7.82
CA VAL A 71 11.86 0.48 -6.61
C VAL A 71 12.12 1.43 -5.44
N VAL A 72 11.06 1.79 -4.72
CA VAL A 72 11.06 2.79 -3.66
C VAL A 72 10.69 2.09 -2.35
N GLY A 73 11.57 2.12 -1.35
CA GLY A 73 11.38 1.33 -0.14
C GLY A 73 12.44 1.56 0.93
N GLN A 74 12.49 0.64 1.89
CA GLN A 74 13.42 0.77 3.01
C GLN A 74 14.89 0.72 2.56
N TYR A 75 15.69 1.64 3.11
CA TYR A 75 17.08 1.89 2.71
C TYR A 75 17.93 0.62 2.57
N ASP A 76 17.91 -0.26 3.57
CA ASP A 76 18.75 -1.46 3.58
C ASP A 76 18.38 -2.43 2.46
N LEU A 77 17.07 -2.65 2.23
CA LEU A 77 16.59 -3.53 1.17
C LEU A 77 16.86 -2.94 -0.22
N MET A 78 16.64 -1.64 -0.39
CA MET A 78 16.90 -0.94 -1.65
C MET A 78 18.38 -0.94 -1.99
N GLY A 79 19.26 -0.68 -1.01
CA GLY A 79 20.71 -0.78 -1.20
C GLY A 79 21.14 -2.19 -1.62
N TYR A 80 20.61 -3.22 -0.95
CA TYR A 80 20.88 -4.61 -1.31
C TYR A 80 20.41 -4.94 -2.73
N TRP A 81 19.17 -4.60 -3.11
CA TRP A 81 18.67 -4.87 -4.46
C TRP A 81 19.35 -4.04 -5.54
N SER A 82 19.79 -2.82 -5.24
CA SER A 82 20.58 -2.05 -6.19
C SER A 82 21.87 -2.79 -6.56
N GLU A 83 22.57 -3.35 -5.58
CA GLU A 83 23.82 -4.09 -5.78
C GLU A 83 23.59 -5.49 -6.36
N ALA A 84 22.64 -6.25 -5.81
CA ALA A 84 22.43 -7.65 -6.14
C ALA A 84 21.64 -7.87 -7.43
N GLU A 85 20.72 -6.95 -7.75
CA GLU A 85 19.81 -7.08 -8.88
C GLU A 85 20.11 -6.10 -10.03
N GLU A 86 21.09 -5.22 -9.84
CA GLU A 86 21.50 -4.16 -10.79
C GLU A 86 20.31 -3.25 -11.19
N LEU A 87 19.46 -2.94 -10.21
CA LEU A 87 18.25 -2.13 -10.39
C LEU A 87 18.42 -0.70 -9.87
N GLU A 88 17.67 0.22 -10.48
CA GLU A 88 17.47 1.55 -9.89
C GLU A 88 16.58 1.41 -8.65
N THR A 89 17.01 1.99 -7.54
CA THR A 89 16.24 2.00 -6.29
C THR A 89 16.33 3.35 -5.60
N ILE A 90 15.32 3.65 -4.80
CA ILE A 90 15.25 4.84 -3.95
C ILE A 90 15.05 4.36 -2.51
N GLY A 91 16.17 4.23 -1.79
CA GLY A 91 16.20 3.85 -0.39
C GLY A 91 15.94 5.03 0.54
N PHE A 92 14.94 4.91 1.41
CA PHE A 92 14.64 5.85 2.49
C PHE A 92 14.08 5.11 3.70
N ASN A 93 13.62 5.79 4.76
CA ASN A 93 13.09 5.10 5.94
C ASN A 93 11.99 5.91 6.64
N LYS A 94 11.36 5.32 7.66
CA LYS A 94 10.29 5.92 8.46
C LYS A 94 10.66 7.34 8.92
N GLY A 95 9.76 8.29 8.71
CA GLY A 95 9.98 9.72 8.97
C GLY A 95 10.66 10.49 7.83
N GLY A 96 11.24 9.78 6.86
CA GLY A 96 11.81 10.38 5.65
C GLY A 96 10.77 10.59 4.55
N THR A 97 11.03 11.58 3.69
CA THR A 97 10.21 11.90 2.52
C THR A 97 11.07 11.94 1.26
N VAL A 98 10.58 11.34 0.18
CA VAL A 98 11.18 11.41 -1.16
C VAL A 98 10.26 12.14 -2.13
N ASN A 99 10.85 12.75 -3.16
CA ASN A 99 10.12 13.43 -4.23
C ASN A 99 10.20 12.58 -5.50
N LEU A 100 9.08 11.98 -5.88
CA LEU A 100 8.92 11.15 -7.07
C LEU A 100 8.36 12.00 -8.22
N ASN A 101 9.17 12.92 -8.74
CA ASN A 101 8.82 13.83 -9.84
C ASN A 101 7.57 14.70 -9.58
N GLY A 102 7.45 15.24 -8.38
CA GLY A 102 6.36 16.12 -7.94
C GLY A 102 5.37 15.44 -6.99
N VAL A 103 5.40 14.11 -6.89
CA VAL A 103 4.63 13.35 -5.90
C VAL A 103 5.50 13.12 -4.66
N MET A 104 5.08 13.67 -3.51
CA MET A 104 5.83 13.56 -2.26
C MET A 104 5.40 12.30 -1.52
N VAL A 105 6.35 11.43 -1.17
CA VAL A 105 6.08 10.17 -0.48
C VAL A 105 6.85 10.13 0.83
N SER A 106 6.14 10.14 1.95
CA SER A 106 6.71 9.93 3.28
C SER A 106 6.46 8.50 3.76
N MET A 107 7.46 7.88 4.37
CA MET A 107 7.31 6.57 4.99
C MET A 107 6.91 6.74 6.45
N VAL A 108 5.92 5.98 6.89
CA VAL A 108 5.40 6.01 8.26
C VAL A 108 5.49 4.63 8.91
N PRO A 109 5.47 4.54 10.26
CA PRO A 109 5.39 3.26 10.94
C PRO A 109 4.17 2.42 10.51
N ALA A 110 4.30 1.11 10.71
CA ALA A 110 3.24 0.12 10.71
C ALA A 110 3.60 -0.92 11.81
N SER A 111 2.65 -1.76 12.20
CA SER A 111 2.85 -2.82 13.19
C SER A 111 2.44 -4.18 12.63
N HIS A 112 3.43 -4.95 12.19
CA HIS A 112 3.29 -6.23 11.50
C HIS A 112 4.64 -6.97 11.48
N SER A 113 4.90 -7.81 10.47
CA SER A 113 6.22 -8.37 10.19
C SER A 113 6.64 -8.15 8.74
N SER A 114 7.95 -8.19 8.48
CA SER A 114 8.52 -8.16 7.13
C SER A 114 9.55 -9.28 6.99
N THR A 115 9.06 -10.49 6.69
CA THR A 115 9.89 -11.69 6.61
C THR A 115 9.55 -12.55 5.41
N PHE A 116 10.48 -13.38 4.95
CA PHE A 116 10.24 -14.32 3.86
C PHE A 116 11.01 -15.62 4.10
N SER A 117 10.49 -16.73 3.56
CA SER A 117 11.11 -18.04 3.72
C SER A 117 12.15 -18.30 2.63
N THR A 118 13.33 -18.80 3.01
CA THR A 118 14.33 -19.33 2.07
C THR A 118 14.65 -20.79 2.42
N PRO A 119 15.37 -21.54 1.55
CA PRO A 119 15.80 -22.91 1.88
C PRO A 119 16.61 -23.03 3.17
N ASP A 120 17.26 -21.94 3.59
CA ASP A 120 18.07 -21.86 4.82
C ASP A 120 17.27 -21.39 6.05
N GLY A 121 15.97 -21.10 5.90
CA GLY A 121 15.08 -20.65 6.96
C GLY A 121 14.48 -19.26 6.74
N LEU A 122 13.84 -18.72 7.78
CA LEU A 122 13.19 -17.41 7.74
C LEU A 122 14.22 -16.28 7.68
N ARG A 123 14.01 -15.33 6.77
CA ARG A 123 14.83 -14.12 6.60
C ARG A 123 13.97 -12.87 6.81
N THR A 124 14.60 -11.76 7.15
CA THR A 124 13.95 -10.44 7.25
C THR A 124 14.40 -9.56 6.09
N GLY A 125 13.44 -8.86 5.46
CA GLY A 125 13.70 -7.87 4.42
C GLY A 125 13.66 -6.43 4.95
N GLY A 126 13.75 -6.26 6.27
CA GLY A 126 13.52 -4.99 6.96
C GLY A 126 12.34 -5.09 7.90
N SER A 127 11.46 -4.11 7.84
CA SER A 127 10.27 -3.94 8.68
C SER A 127 9.09 -3.47 7.83
N GLU A 128 7.90 -3.60 8.35
CA GLU A 128 6.66 -3.09 7.80
C GLU A 128 6.60 -1.57 7.85
N VAL A 129 5.96 -0.96 6.84
CA VAL A 129 5.76 0.49 6.75
C VAL A 129 4.43 0.80 6.08
N GLY A 130 3.93 2.02 6.32
CA GLY A 130 2.93 2.66 5.47
C GLY A 130 3.52 3.83 4.70
N PHE A 131 2.70 4.46 3.85
CA PHE A 131 3.07 5.65 3.09
C PHE A 131 2.05 6.77 3.21
N MET A 132 2.53 8.00 3.34
CA MET A 132 1.75 9.21 3.07
C MET A 132 2.16 9.73 1.69
N ILE A 133 1.21 9.82 0.77
CA ILE A 133 1.42 10.23 -0.61
C ILE A 133 0.70 11.57 -0.82
N THR A 134 1.47 12.64 -0.91
CA THR A 134 0.93 14.00 -1.10
C THR A 134 1.13 14.44 -2.55
N SER A 135 0.02 14.76 -3.21
CA SER A 135 -0.02 15.20 -4.60
C SER A 135 -1.34 15.92 -4.89
N GLU A 136 -1.34 16.87 -5.83
CA GLU A 136 -2.56 17.55 -6.30
C GLU A 136 -3.41 18.21 -5.18
N GLY A 137 -2.79 18.55 -4.03
CA GLY A 137 -3.48 19.13 -2.88
C GLY A 137 -4.16 18.13 -1.94
N HIS A 138 -4.00 16.83 -2.19
CA HIS A 138 -4.48 15.74 -1.34
C HIS A 138 -3.32 15.02 -0.65
N THR A 139 -3.60 14.39 0.48
CA THR A 139 -2.68 13.45 1.14
C THR A 139 -3.38 12.12 1.34
N LEU A 140 -2.89 11.10 0.67
CA LEU A 140 -3.35 9.72 0.75
C LEU A 140 -2.50 8.96 1.77
N TYR A 141 -3.12 8.36 2.78
CA TYR A 141 -2.47 7.40 3.66
C TYR A 141 -2.70 5.97 3.15
N VAL A 142 -1.62 5.24 2.85
CA VAL A 142 -1.63 3.80 2.62
C VAL A 142 -1.06 3.13 3.87
N SER A 143 -1.86 2.33 4.57
CA SER A 143 -1.45 1.79 5.86
C SER A 143 -0.35 0.74 5.80
N GLY A 144 -0.23 0.03 4.68
CA GLY A 144 0.38 -1.29 4.65
C GLY A 144 -0.38 -2.27 5.54
N ASP A 145 0.19 -3.44 5.77
CA ASP A 145 -0.32 -4.38 6.76
C ASP A 145 0.04 -3.86 8.15
N THR A 146 -0.98 -3.62 8.97
CA THR A 146 -0.78 -3.07 10.32
C THR A 146 -1.95 -3.39 11.23
N ASP A 147 -1.69 -3.43 12.54
CA ASP A 147 -2.70 -3.24 13.58
C ASP A 147 -2.82 -1.75 13.96
N ILE A 148 -3.78 -1.44 14.84
CA ILE A 148 -3.96 -0.13 15.47
C ILE A 148 -2.71 0.19 16.32
N MET A 149 -2.12 1.35 16.09
CA MET A 149 -0.92 1.80 16.81
C MET A 149 -1.05 3.26 17.27
N ALA A 150 -0.43 3.59 18.41
CA ALA A 150 -0.46 4.95 18.95
C ALA A 150 0.18 5.98 18.00
N ASP A 151 1.11 5.56 17.14
CA ASP A 151 1.74 6.40 16.12
C ASP A 151 0.75 7.01 15.12
N MET A 152 -0.41 6.37 14.91
CA MET A 152 -1.47 6.92 14.05
C MET A 152 -1.91 8.32 14.51
N ASP A 153 -1.84 8.63 15.81
CA ASP A 153 -2.22 9.93 16.37
C ASP A 153 -1.36 11.07 15.80
N TRP A 154 -0.03 10.94 15.87
CA TRP A 154 0.86 11.97 15.31
C TRP A 154 0.87 11.95 13.79
N MET A 155 0.70 10.78 13.17
CA MET A 155 0.60 10.66 11.71
C MET A 155 -0.61 11.44 11.18
N GLY A 156 -1.76 11.31 11.83
CA GLY A 156 -2.97 12.05 11.48
C GLY A 156 -2.85 13.55 11.71
N ASP A 157 -2.28 13.97 12.85
CA ASP A 157 -2.10 15.40 13.17
C ASP A 157 -1.09 16.09 12.24
N TYR A 158 0.03 15.42 11.94
CA TYR A 158 1.11 16.01 11.15
C TYR A 158 0.82 16.01 9.64
N TYR A 159 0.48 14.84 9.07
CA TYR A 159 0.30 14.70 7.61
C TYR A 159 -1.10 15.08 7.13
N LYS A 160 -2.10 15.03 8.02
CA LYS A 160 -3.51 15.37 7.73
C LYS A 160 -4.05 14.71 6.46
N PRO A 161 -3.95 13.38 6.33
CA PRO A 161 -4.48 12.69 5.16
C PRO A 161 -6.00 12.84 5.09
N ASP A 162 -6.51 13.16 3.92
CA ASP A 162 -7.95 13.24 3.66
C ASP A 162 -8.49 11.98 2.97
N ILE A 163 -7.60 11.10 2.50
CA ILE A 163 -7.93 9.78 1.92
C ILE A 163 -7.14 8.70 2.66
N GLY A 164 -7.81 7.61 3.05
CA GLY A 164 -7.18 6.45 3.69
C GLY A 164 -7.41 5.16 2.90
N ILE A 165 -6.33 4.50 2.45
CA ILE A 165 -6.32 3.10 2.06
C ILE A 165 -5.84 2.29 3.26
N LEU A 166 -6.76 1.59 3.92
CA LEU A 166 -6.50 0.93 5.20
C LEU A 166 -6.70 -0.58 5.10
N SER A 167 -5.72 -1.36 5.57
CA SER A 167 -5.85 -2.81 5.68
C SER A 167 -6.97 -3.16 6.67
N ALA A 168 -7.87 -4.05 6.26
CA ALA A 168 -9.11 -4.34 6.95
C ALA A 168 -9.51 -5.84 6.85
N GLY A 169 -8.51 -6.72 6.70
CA GLY A 169 -8.70 -8.16 6.48
C GLY A 169 -9.01 -9.00 7.71
N GLY A 170 -8.77 -8.48 8.91
CA GLY A 170 -9.02 -9.14 10.19
C GLY A 170 -7.97 -10.17 10.61
N HIS A 171 -7.78 -11.27 9.86
CA HIS A 171 -6.94 -12.37 10.35
C HIS A 171 -5.45 -11.98 10.51
N PHE A 172 -4.91 -11.17 9.59
CA PHE A 172 -3.50 -10.76 9.58
C PHE A 172 -3.29 -9.26 9.86
N THR A 173 -4.35 -8.45 9.74
CA THR A 173 -4.35 -6.99 9.90
C THR A 173 -5.55 -6.57 10.78
N MET A 174 -5.81 -5.28 10.93
CA MET A 174 -7.09 -4.83 11.53
C MET A 174 -8.30 -5.50 10.86
N ASP A 175 -9.35 -5.79 11.63
CA ASP A 175 -10.68 -6.10 11.11
C ASP A 175 -11.44 -4.80 10.76
N MET A 176 -12.59 -4.91 10.10
CA MET A 176 -13.37 -3.74 9.67
C MET A 176 -13.75 -2.78 10.82
N LYS A 177 -13.97 -3.30 12.04
CA LYS A 177 -14.30 -2.48 13.22
C LYS A 177 -13.07 -1.80 13.79
N GLY A 178 -11.94 -2.49 13.82
CA GLY A 178 -10.63 -1.96 14.19
C GLY A 178 -10.21 -0.84 13.23
N THR A 179 -10.39 -1.05 11.93
CA THR A 179 -10.16 -0.04 10.91
C THR A 179 -11.07 1.18 11.11
N ALA A 180 -12.36 0.99 11.40
CA ALA A 180 -13.28 2.10 11.71
C ALA A 180 -12.86 2.86 12.97
N TYR A 181 -12.44 2.14 14.01
CA TYR A 181 -11.92 2.74 15.23
C TYR A 181 -10.68 3.59 14.96
N ALA A 182 -9.70 3.06 14.24
CA ALA A 182 -8.46 3.76 13.90
C ALA A 182 -8.76 5.03 13.08
N ALA A 183 -9.56 4.89 12.02
CA ALA A 183 -9.97 6.01 11.17
C ALA A 183 -10.65 7.12 11.98
N LYS A 184 -11.60 6.78 12.86
CA LYS A 184 -12.32 7.76 13.69
C LYS A 184 -11.46 8.39 14.78
N ARG A 185 -10.54 7.63 15.38
CA ARG A 185 -9.77 8.07 16.54
C ARG A 185 -8.60 8.95 16.15
N TYR A 186 -7.96 8.68 15.01
CA TYR A 186 -6.65 9.25 14.69
C TYR A 186 -6.66 10.13 13.44
N PHE A 187 -7.71 10.09 12.61
CA PHE A 187 -7.72 10.75 11.31
C PHE A 187 -9.04 11.50 11.06
N ASP A 188 -9.01 12.43 10.10
CA ASP A 188 -10.17 13.19 9.61
C ASP A 188 -10.37 12.91 8.12
N PHE A 189 -10.52 11.63 7.77
CA PHE A 189 -10.68 11.20 6.38
C PHE A 189 -12.01 11.67 5.80
N LYS A 190 -11.99 12.12 4.55
CA LYS A 190 -13.18 12.31 3.72
C LYS A 190 -13.56 11.01 3.01
N THR A 191 -12.55 10.23 2.60
CA THR A 191 -12.74 8.96 1.89
C THR A 191 -11.90 7.87 2.54
N VAL A 192 -12.49 6.69 2.73
CA VAL A 192 -11.78 5.49 3.20
C VAL A 192 -12.03 4.34 2.24
N ILE A 193 -10.96 3.65 1.86
CA ILE A 193 -10.95 2.52 0.94
C ILE A 193 -10.35 1.33 1.71
N PRO A 194 -11.12 0.28 2.05
CA PRO A 194 -10.56 -0.90 2.68
C PRO A 194 -9.67 -1.67 1.68
N CYS A 195 -8.56 -2.23 2.17
CA CYS A 195 -7.71 -3.16 1.44
C CYS A 195 -7.42 -4.42 2.27
N HIS A 196 -6.61 -5.34 1.75
CA HIS A 196 -6.27 -6.63 2.39
C HIS A 196 -7.52 -7.44 2.77
N TYR A 197 -8.57 -7.39 1.95
CA TYR A 197 -9.85 -8.06 2.23
C TYR A 197 -10.40 -8.73 0.96
N LYS A 198 -11.38 -9.63 1.11
CA LYS A 198 -12.00 -10.46 0.05
C LYS A 198 -11.08 -11.41 -0.73
N THR A 199 -9.75 -11.28 -0.64
CA THR A 199 -8.80 -12.10 -1.42
C THR A 199 -8.83 -13.58 -1.06
N PHE A 200 -8.91 -13.89 0.24
CA PHE A 200 -8.95 -15.26 0.75
C PHE A 200 -10.15 -15.48 1.66
N PRO A 201 -10.68 -16.72 1.79
CA PRO A 201 -11.80 -17.01 2.68
C PRO A 201 -11.56 -16.70 4.16
N ILE A 202 -10.29 -16.64 4.60
CA ILE A 202 -9.92 -16.33 5.98
C ILE A 202 -10.00 -14.82 6.30
N LEU A 203 -10.08 -13.98 5.27
CA LEU A 203 -10.17 -12.53 5.41
C LEU A 203 -11.63 -12.08 5.46
N GLU A 204 -11.84 -10.86 5.96
CA GLU A 204 -13.12 -10.16 5.89
C GLU A 204 -13.68 -10.13 4.46
N GLN A 205 -14.98 -10.40 4.34
CA GLN A 205 -15.67 -10.51 3.04
C GLN A 205 -16.63 -9.34 2.77
N SER A 206 -16.83 -8.45 3.74
CA SER A 206 -17.74 -7.33 3.65
C SER A 206 -17.18 -6.11 4.38
N ALA A 207 -17.29 -4.93 3.77
CA ALA A 207 -16.92 -3.67 4.41
C ALA A 207 -18.05 -3.05 5.25
N GLN A 208 -19.18 -3.74 5.45
CA GLN A 208 -20.36 -3.14 6.08
C GLN A 208 -20.07 -2.58 7.49
N ALA A 209 -19.29 -3.30 8.30
CA ALA A 209 -18.94 -2.82 9.64
C ALA A 209 -18.07 -1.56 9.62
N LEU A 210 -17.25 -1.37 8.57
CA LEU A 210 -16.48 -0.15 8.35
C LEU A 210 -17.39 1.01 7.94
N ILE A 211 -18.31 0.76 7.00
CA ILE A 211 -19.34 1.73 6.54
C ILE A 211 -20.17 2.21 7.74
N ASP A 212 -20.71 1.30 8.54
CA ASP A 212 -21.53 1.61 9.71
C ASP A 212 -20.73 2.37 10.79
N GLY A 213 -19.42 2.10 10.88
CA GLY A 213 -18.52 2.70 11.86
C GLY A 213 -18.07 4.13 11.53
N LEU A 214 -18.22 4.56 10.28
CA LEU A 214 -17.76 5.86 9.77
C LEU A 214 -18.89 6.69 9.15
N PRO A 215 -19.94 7.05 9.91
CA PRO A 215 -21.03 7.85 9.38
C PRO A 215 -20.53 9.23 8.93
N GLY A 216 -20.77 9.56 7.66
CA GLY A 216 -20.36 10.85 7.06
C GLY A 216 -18.99 10.82 6.36
N VAL A 217 -18.27 9.70 6.42
CA VAL A 217 -17.10 9.43 5.58
C VAL A 217 -17.56 8.64 4.35
N ASP A 218 -17.01 8.95 3.19
CA ASP A 218 -17.25 8.19 1.98
C ASP A 218 -16.43 6.89 2.00
N VAL A 219 -17.04 5.80 2.47
CA VAL A 219 -16.39 4.49 2.47
C VAL A 219 -16.67 3.81 1.12
N ILE A 220 -15.63 3.68 0.29
CA ILE A 220 -15.73 3.13 -1.06
C ILE A 220 -15.15 1.71 -1.05
N GLU A 221 -15.99 0.71 -1.27
CA GLU A 221 -15.52 -0.64 -1.55
C GLU A 221 -14.87 -0.68 -2.95
N PRO A 222 -13.56 -0.96 -3.06
CA PRO A 222 -12.93 -1.00 -4.37
C PRO A 222 -13.40 -2.20 -5.20
N GLU A 223 -13.49 -1.98 -6.51
CA GLU A 223 -13.67 -3.03 -7.51
C GLU A 223 -12.38 -3.16 -8.31
N VAL A 224 -11.96 -4.39 -8.60
CA VAL A 224 -10.70 -4.68 -9.30
C VAL A 224 -10.67 -3.95 -10.65
N MET A 225 -9.57 -3.25 -10.92
CA MET A 225 -9.33 -2.46 -12.13
C MET A 225 -10.31 -1.32 -12.41
N LYS A 226 -11.23 -1.02 -11.49
CA LYS A 226 -12.16 0.11 -11.62
C LYS A 226 -11.57 1.35 -10.93
N PRO A 227 -11.34 2.47 -11.65
CA PRO A 227 -10.81 3.68 -11.05
C PRO A 227 -11.79 4.32 -10.05
N ILE A 228 -11.26 4.71 -8.90
CA ILE A 228 -11.87 5.66 -7.96
C ILE A 228 -11.21 7.02 -8.22
N THR A 229 -11.97 7.97 -8.78
CA THR A 229 -11.45 9.31 -9.11
C THR A 229 -11.80 10.30 -8.01
N LEU A 230 -10.77 10.92 -7.43
CA LEU A 230 -10.83 11.89 -6.33
C LEU A 230 -10.11 13.19 -6.70
#